data_AF-A0A951M8X8-F1
#
_entry.id   AF-A0A951M8X8-F1
#
_cell.length_a   1.000
_cell.length_b   1.000
_cell.length_c   1.000
_cell.angle_alpha   90.00
_cell.angle_beta   90.00
_cell.angle_gamma   90.00
#
_symmetry.space_group_name_H-M   'P 1'
#
loop_
_entity.id
_entity.type
_entity.pdbx_description
1 polymer ?
#
loop_
_entity_poly.entity_id
_entity_poly.type
_entity_poly.pdbx_seq_one_letter_code
_entity_poly.pdbx_strand_id
1 'polypeptide(L)'
;MTAIQTLHKVVDIAEKRRDEALGVLAQMQRELRVAQDQMDQLQAYAQEAEARWTARSAVGVDTALLMHHRQFMHKIHHALEFQNGVLADRQRHIDNAQEQVHTAERDLAGLRKFAQRKQQAMDHKAQRQDQKYTDEMALSIHLRHQLAQAQARN
;
A
#
# COMPACT_ATOMS: atom_id res chain seq x y z
N MET A 1 25.95 7.12 15.84
CA MET A 1 24.59 7.46 15.38
C MET A 1 23.76 7.83 16.60
N THR A 2 23.12 8.99 16.62
CA THR A 2 22.25 9.38 17.74
C THR A 2 20.95 8.57 17.67
N ALA A 3 20.31 8.31 18.82
CA ALA A 3 19.10 7.48 18.90
C ALA A 3 17.94 7.96 18.00
N ILE A 4 17.93 9.25 17.64
CA ILE A 4 16.95 9.84 16.73
C ILE A 4 17.24 9.51 15.25
N GLN A 5 18.52 9.43 14.87
CA GLN A 5 18.92 9.06 13.50
C GLN A 5 18.59 7.60 13.20
N THR A 6 18.75 6.70 14.19
CA THR A 6 18.28 5.31 14.06
C THR A 6 16.77 5.24 13.93
N LEU A 7 16.03 6.09 14.64
CA LEU A 7 14.57 6.11 14.57
C LEU A 7 14.05 6.61 13.22
N HIS A 8 14.65 7.67 12.66
CA HIS A 8 14.34 8.13 11.31
C HIS A 8 14.58 7.03 10.27
N LYS A 9 15.73 6.33 10.35
CA LYS A 9 16.01 5.19 9.47
C LYS A 9 14.96 4.06 9.57
N VAL A 10 14.44 3.80 10.77
CA VAL A 10 13.39 2.79 10.96
C VAL A 10 12.08 3.25 10.30
N VAL A 11 11.75 4.54 10.37
CA VAL A 11 10.61 5.12 9.64
C VAL A 11 10.82 4.96 8.13
N ASP A 12 12.01 5.30 7.60
CA ASP A 12 12.32 5.16 6.17
C ASP A 12 12.16 3.70 5.68
N ILE A 13 12.59 2.73 6.51
CA ILE A 13 12.40 1.30 6.19
C ILE A 13 10.92 0.93 6.19
N ALA A 14 10.13 1.45 7.13
CA ALA A 14 8.68 1.20 7.17
C ALA A 14 7.96 1.83 5.97
N GLU A 15 8.40 3.02 5.50
CA GLU A 15 7.89 3.65 4.28
C GLU A 15 8.17 2.78 3.05
N LYS A 16 9.40 2.29 2.90
CA LYS A 16 9.75 1.37 1.81
C LYS A 16 8.91 0.11 1.83
N ARG A 17 8.67 -0.50 3.00
CA ARG A 17 7.80 -1.68 3.14
C ARG A 17 6.37 -1.41 2.70
N ARG A 18 5.81 -0.26 3.04
CA ARG A 18 4.48 0.16 2.55
C ARG A 18 4.49 0.30 1.04
N ASP A 19 5.51 0.93 0.48
CA ASP A 19 5.60 1.16 -0.97
C ASP A 19 5.77 -0.15 -1.75
N GLU A 20 6.54 -1.10 -1.21
CA GLU A 20 6.64 -2.46 -1.73
C GLU A 20 5.28 -3.16 -1.70
N ALA A 21 4.54 -3.09 -0.59
CA ALA A 21 3.20 -3.68 -0.48
C ALA A 21 2.20 -3.06 -1.47
N LEU A 22 2.26 -1.74 -1.68
CA LEU A 22 1.47 -1.04 -2.70
C LEU A 22 1.86 -1.49 -4.12
N GLY A 23 3.15 -1.71 -4.38
CA GLY A 23 3.64 -2.26 -5.63
C GLY A 23 3.09 -3.65 -5.92
N VAL A 24 3.08 -4.53 -4.90
CA VAL A 24 2.47 -5.87 -4.98
C VAL A 24 0.97 -5.77 -5.26
N LEU A 25 0.24 -4.94 -4.52
CA LEU A 25 -1.20 -4.74 -4.74
C LEU A 25 -1.49 -4.28 -6.18
N ALA A 26 -0.73 -3.30 -6.69
CA ALA A 26 -0.88 -2.82 -8.06
C ALA A 26 -0.59 -3.92 -9.09
N GLN A 27 0.38 -4.81 -8.84
CA GLN A 27 0.65 -5.95 -9.70
C GLN A 27 -0.52 -6.95 -9.70
N MET A 28 -1.07 -7.29 -8.54
CA MET A 28 -2.22 -8.20 -8.43
C MET A 28 -3.46 -7.63 -9.15
N GLN A 29 -3.70 -6.32 -9.04
CA GLN A 29 -4.79 -5.65 -9.76
C GLN A 29 -4.61 -5.70 -11.29
N ARG A 30 -3.38 -5.56 -11.80
CA ARG A 30 -3.09 -5.75 -13.23
C ARG A 30 -3.37 -7.18 -13.66
N GLU A 31 -2.98 -8.17 -12.87
CA GLU A 31 -3.21 -9.58 -13.16
C GLU A 31 -4.70 -9.94 -13.18
N LEU A 32 -5.50 -9.39 -12.26
CA LEU A 32 -6.95 -9.54 -12.29
C LEU A 32 -7.54 -8.95 -13.58
N ARG A 33 -7.08 -7.78 -14.00
CA ARG A 33 -7.54 -7.15 -15.24
C ARG A 33 -7.26 -8.02 -16.46
N VAL A 34 -6.05 -8.59 -16.56
CA VAL A 34 -5.71 -9.54 -17.64
C VAL A 34 -6.61 -10.77 -17.61
N ALA A 35 -6.88 -11.32 -16.42
CA ALA A 35 -7.78 -12.47 -16.28
C ALA A 35 -9.24 -12.12 -16.66
N GLN A 36 -9.68 -10.89 -16.42
CA GLN A 36 -11.00 -10.41 -16.85
C GLN A 36 -11.06 -10.26 -18.36
N ASP A 37 -10.04 -9.67 -18.98
CA ASP A 37 -9.96 -9.54 -20.45
C ASP A 37 -10.01 -10.93 -21.12
N GLN A 38 -9.36 -11.94 -20.54
CA GLN A 38 -9.42 -13.33 -21.01
C GLN A 38 -10.82 -13.94 -20.89
N MET A 39 -11.53 -13.66 -19.78
CA MET A 39 -12.91 -14.09 -19.59
C MET A 39 -13.82 -13.48 -20.66
N ASP A 40 -13.69 -12.18 -20.91
CA ASP A 40 -14.49 -11.46 -21.89
C ASP A 40 -14.26 -12.02 -23.30
N GLN A 41 -13.00 -12.33 -23.66
CA GLN A 41 -12.66 -12.99 -24.92
C GLN A 41 -13.28 -14.39 -25.03
N LEU A 42 -13.24 -15.19 -23.96
CA LEU A 42 -13.85 -16.52 -23.91
C LEU A 42 -15.37 -16.46 -24.12
N GLN A 43 -16.03 -15.50 -23.47
CA GLN A 43 -17.48 -15.28 -23.60
C GLN A 43 -17.86 -14.80 -25.00
N ALA A 44 -17.12 -13.85 -25.57
CA ALA A 44 -17.35 -13.38 -26.93
C ALA A 44 -17.21 -14.52 -27.94
N TYR A 45 -16.16 -15.34 -27.82
CA TYR A 45 -15.94 -16.50 -28.69
C TYR A 45 -17.05 -17.55 -28.55
N ALA A 46 -17.53 -17.79 -27.33
CA ALA A 46 -18.66 -18.68 -27.08
C ALA A 46 -19.94 -18.22 -27.80
N GLN A 47 -20.27 -16.93 -27.66
CA GLN A 47 -21.44 -16.32 -28.29
C GLN A 47 -21.36 -16.38 -29.82
N GLU A 48 -20.20 -16.05 -30.40
CA GLU A 48 -20.00 -16.17 -31.85
C GLU A 48 -20.16 -17.60 -32.35
N ALA A 49 -19.62 -18.57 -31.61
CA ALA A 49 -19.74 -19.98 -31.96
C ALA A 49 -21.20 -20.47 -31.91
N GLU A 50 -21.97 -20.03 -30.92
CA GLU A 50 -23.40 -20.34 -30.80
C GLU A 50 -24.24 -19.68 -31.91
N ALA A 51 -23.95 -18.44 -32.26
CA ALA A 51 -24.61 -17.75 -33.38
C ALA A 51 -24.36 -18.46 -34.71
N ARG A 52 -23.10 -18.84 -34.99
CA ARG A 52 -22.74 -19.64 -36.19
C ARG A 52 -23.43 -20.99 -36.20
N TRP A 53 -23.54 -21.64 -35.04
CA TRP A 53 -24.26 -22.91 -34.91
C TRP A 53 -25.73 -22.75 -35.24
N THR A 54 -26.40 -21.77 -34.64
CA THR A 54 -27.82 -21.49 -34.86
C THR A 54 -28.13 -21.30 -36.34
N ALA A 55 -27.36 -20.44 -37.03
CA ALA A 55 -27.51 -20.21 -38.46
C ALA A 55 -27.35 -21.49 -39.30
N ARG A 56 -26.37 -22.34 -38.97
CA ARG A 56 -26.08 -23.57 -39.69
C ARG A 56 -27.09 -24.69 -39.40
N SER A 57 -27.63 -24.74 -38.18
CA SER A 57 -28.63 -25.74 -37.78
C SER A 57 -29.98 -25.55 -38.48
N ALA A 58 -30.30 -24.32 -38.90
CA ALA A 58 -31.55 -23.99 -39.58
C ALA A 58 -31.72 -24.68 -40.96
N VAL A 59 -30.63 -25.12 -41.60
CA VAL A 59 -30.64 -25.74 -42.94
C VAL A 59 -30.64 -27.29 -42.86
N GLY A 60 -30.66 -27.84 -41.64
CA GLY A 60 -30.49 -29.28 -41.39
C GLY A 60 -29.02 -29.65 -41.22
N VAL A 61 -28.73 -30.46 -40.19
CA VAL A 61 -27.36 -30.81 -39.79
C VAL A 61 -27.24 -32.31 -39.55
N ASP A 62 -26.11 -32.88 -39.99
CA ASP A 62 -25.78 -34.29 -39.76
C ASP A 62 -25.41 -34.56 -38.29
N THR A 63 -25.58 -35.81 -37.86
CA THR A 63 -25.35 -36.30 -36.50
C THR A 63 -23.91 -36.05 -36.03
N ALA A 64 -22.92 -36.26 -36.91
CA ALA A 64 -21.51 -36.03 -36.59
C ALA A 64 -21.25 -34.57 -36.21
N LEU A 65 -21.84 -33.64 -36.96
CA LEU A 65 -21.73 -32.22 -36.72
C LEU A 65 -22.43 -31.80 -35.40
N LEU A 66 -23.56 -32.40 -35.09
CA LEU A 66 -24.27 -32.23 -33.82
C LEU A 66 -23.43 -32.69 -32.62
N MET A 67 -22.74 -33.82 -32.74
CA MET A 67 -21.81 -34.31 -31.71
C MET A 67 -20.61 -33.38 -31.53
N HIS A 68 -20.00 -32.90 -32.62
CA HIS A 68 -18.89 -31.94 -32.53
C HIS A 68 -19.28 -30.65 -31.83
N HIS A 69 -20.48 -30.11 -32.11
CA HIS A 69 -20.97 -28.92 -31.45
C HIS A 69 -21.14 -29.13 -29.94
N ARG A 70 -21.74 -30.25 -29.52
CA ARG A 70 -21.89 -30.58 -28.08
C ARG A 70 -20.54 -30.70 -27.38
N GLN A 71 -19.57 -31.39 -28.00
CA GLN A 71 -18.22 -31.51 -27.46
C GLN A 71 -17.52 -30.16 -27.34
N PHE A 72 -17.67 -29.30 -28.34
CA PHE A 72 -17.13 -27.95 -28.31
C PHE A 72 -17.75 -27.11 -27.19
N MET A 73 -19.08 -27.12 -27.05
CA MET A 73 -19.77 -26.39 -25.98
C MET A 73 -19.39 -26.89 -24.59
N HIS A 74 -19.18 -28.20 -24.42
CA HIS A 74 -18.67 -28.74 -23.17
C HIS A 74 -17.27 -28.19 -22.83
N LYS A 75 -16.38 -28.06 -23.82
CA LYS A 75 -15.04 -27.45 -23.61
C LYS A 75 -15.14 -25.98 -23.24
N ILE A 76 -16.04 -25.21 -23.88
CA ILE A 76 -16.27 -23.80 -23.54
C ILE A 76 -16.77 -23.66 -22.10
N HIS A 77 -17.76 -24.46 -21.71
CA HIS A 77 -18.27 -24.45 -20.33
C HIS A 77 -17.16 -24.72 -19.32
N HIS A 78 -16.37 -25.78 -19.55
CA HIS A 78 -15.24 -26.11 -18.68
C HIS A 78 -14.19 -24.99 -18.62
N ALA A 79 -13.90 -24.33 -19.75
CA ALA A 79 -12.98 -23.19 -19.79
C ALA A 79 -13.51 -21.98 -19.01
N LEU A 80 -14.82 -21.70 -19.10
CA LEU A 80 -15.47 -20.63 -18.33
C LEU A 80 -15.46 -20.92 -16.83
N GLU A 81 -15.76 -22.15 -16.43
CA GLU A 81 -15.67 -22.58 -15.01
C GLU A 81 -14.25 -22.43 -14.48
N PHE A 82 -13.26 -22.89 -15.25
CA PHE A 82 -11.85 -22.71 -14.90
C PHE A 82 -11.48 -21.23 -14.77
N GLN A 83 -11.86 -20.40 -15.73
CA GLN A 83 -11.55 -18.96 -15.71
C GLN A 83 -12.24 -18.24 -14.54
N ASN A 84 -13.47 -18.63 -14.18
CA ASN A 84 -14.14 -18.13 -12.97
C ASN A 84 -13.34 -18.47 -11.70
N GLY A 85 -12.78 -19.68 -11.63
CA GLY A 85 -11.87 -20.06 -10.55
C GLY A 85 -10.62 -19.19 -10.48
N VAL A 86 -10.01 -18.88 -11.64
CA VAL A 86 -8.86 -17.97 -11.74
C VAL A 86 -9.22 -16.57 -11.25
N LEU A 87 -10.35 -16.01 -11.68
CA LEU A 87 -10.82 -14.68 -11.24
C LEU A 87 -11.02 -14.64 -9.72
N ALA A 88 -11.67 -15.65 -9.15
CA ALA A 88 -11.89 -15.73 -7.71
C ALA A 88 -10.57 -15.86 -6.92
N ASP A 89 -9.58 -16.58 -7.45
CA ASP A 89 -8.25 -16.68 -6.86
C ASP A 89 -7.49 -15.35 -6.90
N ARG A 90 -7.52 -14.66 -8.05
CA ARG A 90 -6.92 -13.32 -8.21
C ARG A 90 -7.57 -12.29 -7.29
N GLN A 91 -8.88 -12.35 -7.09
CA GLN A 91 -9.56 -11.49 -6.13
C GLN A 91 -9.07 -11.74 -4.69
N ARG A 92 -8.97 -13.01 -4.27
CA ARG A 92 -8.42 -13.36 -2.94
C ARG A 92 -6.98 -12.86 -2.77
N HIS A 93 -6.16 -12.93 -3.81
CA HIS A 93 -4.81 -12.36 -3.77
C HIS A 93 -4.79 -10.84 -3.59
N ILE A 94 -5.72 -10.12 -4.24
CA ILE A 94 -5.89 -8.68 -4.04
C ILE A 94 -6.30 -8.39 -2.59
N ASP A 95 -7.28 -9.11 -2.05
CA ASP A 95 -7.76 -8.90 -0.69
C ASP A 95 -6.61 -9.08 0.34
N ASN A 96 -5.81 -10.13 0.16
CA ASN A 96 -4.62 -10.37 0.99
C ASN A 96 -3.56 -9.26 0.84
N ALA A 97 -3.33 -8.78 -0.38
CA ALA A 97 -2.38 -7.69 -0.62
C ALA A 97 -2.86 -6.37 -0.01
N GLN A 98 -4.17 -6.09 -0.03
CA GLN A 98 -4.77 -4.93 0.64
C GLN A 98 -4.57 -5.00 2.16
N GLU A 99 -4.76 -6.18 2.77
CA GLU A 99 -4.50 -6.35 4.20
C GLU A 99 -3.03 -6.09 4.57
N GLN A 100 -2.10 -6.51 3.72
CA GLN A 100 -0.67 -6.23 3.91
C GLN A 100 -0.37 -4.73 3.83
N VAL A 101 -0.96 -4.02 2.85
CA VAL A 101 -0.84 -2.55 2.75
C VAL A 101 -1.38 -1.89 4.02
N HIS A 102 -2.58 -2.25 4.47
CA HIS A 102 -3.16 -1.68 5.69
C HIS A 102 -2.31 -1.94 6.93
N THR A 103 -1.68 -3.10 7.03
CA THR A 103 -0.78 -3.41 8.15
C THR A 103 0.48 -2.55 8.09
N ALA A 104 1.11 -2.43 6.92
CA ALA A 104 2.28 -1.57 6.73
C ALA A 104 1.99 -0.10 7.00
N GLU A 105 0.81 0.40 6.60
CA GLU A 105 0.35 1.76 6.88
C GLU A 105 0.15 2.01 8.38
N ARG A 106 -0.48 1.07 9.08
CA ARG A 106 -0.66 1.13 10.54
C ARG A 106 0.68 1.20 11.28
N ASP A 107 1.63 0.35 10.89
CA ASP A 107 2.96 0.30 11.48
C ASP A 107 3.73 1.61 11.23
N LEU A 108 3.68 2.11 9.99
CA LEU A 108 4.30 3.38 9.62
C LEU A 108 3.73 4.55 10.42
N ALA A 109 2.40 4.64 10.55
CA ALA A 109 1.74 5.68 11.32
C ALA A 109 2.14 5.63 12.80
N GLY A 110 2.22 4.43 13.37
CA GLY A 110 2.70 4.21 14.73
C GLY A 110 4.14 4.69 14.94
N LEU A 111 5.05 4.30 14.05
CA LEU A 111 6.46 4.68 14.10
C LEU A 111 6.67 6.19 13.93
N ARG A 112 5.96 6.83 12.98
CA ARG A 112 6.01 8.29 12.80
C ARG A 112 5.55 9.04 14.04
N LYS A 113 4.45 8.59 14.67
CA LYS A 113 3.95 9.20 15.91
C LYS A 113 4.93 9.04 17.07
N PHE A 114 5.55 7.86 17.19
CA PHE A 114 6.58 7.63 18.19
C PHE A 114 7.82 8.52 17.96
N ALA A 115 8.25 8.65 16.71
CA ALA A 115 9.37 9.52 16.34
C ALA A 115 9.13 10.99 16.63
N GLN A 116 7.95 11.49 16.26
CA GLN A 116 7.55 12.86 16.56
C GLN A 116 7.58 13.13 18.08
N ARG A 117 7.01 12.24 18.89
CA ARG A 117 7.03 12.38 20.36
C ARG A 117 8.44 12.39 20.92
N LYS A 118 9.33 11.55 20.38
CA LYS A 118 10.72 11.48 20.84
C LYS A 118 11.49 12.76 20.49
N GLN A 119 11.29 13.30 19.28
CA GLN A 119 11.88 14.56 18.85
C GLN A 119 11.40 15.72 19.74
N GLN A 120 10.08 15.85 19.95
CA GLN A 120 9.51 16.88 20.83
C GLN A 120 10.08 16.82 22.25
N ALA A 121 10.25 15.62 22.82
CA ALA A 121 10.84 15.47 24.15
C ALA A 121 12.31 15.92 24.19
N MET A 122 13.07 15.70 23.12
CA MET A 122 14.45 16.17 22.99
C MET A 122 14.50 17.69 22.86
N ASP A 123 13.63 18.28 22.03
CA ASP A 123 13.55 19.72 21.82
C ASP A 123 13.18 20.44 23.11
N HIS A 124 12.18 19.94 23.85
CA HIS A 124 11.82 20.47 25.16
C HIS A 124 12.94 20.34 26.21
N LYS A 125 13.80 19.33 26.10
CA LYS A 125 14.96 19.21 27.00
C LYS A 125 16.01 20.25 26.64
N ALA A 126 16.33 20.41 25.35
CA ALA A 126 17.28 21.41 24.87
C ALA A 126 16.82 22.82 25.23
N GLN A 127 15.56 23.16 24.96
CA GLN A 127 14.98 24.47 25.28
C GLN A 127 15.08 24.80 26.78
N ARG A 128 14.85 23.82 27.66
CA ARG A 128 15.01 24.01 29.12
C ARG A 128 16.46 24.20 29.53
N GLN A 129 17.42 23.58 28.83
CA GLN A 129 18.84 23.80 29.08
C GLN A 129 19.25 25.20 28.64
N ASP A 130 18.87 25.60 27.42
CA ASP A 130 19.17 26.93 26.87
C ASP A 130 18.56 28.06 27.71
N GLN A 131 17.32 27.88 28.19
CA GLN A 131 16.69 28.82 29.11
C GLN A 131 17.49 28.95 30.41
N LYS A 132 17.91 27.84 31.02
CA LYS A 132 18.73 27.88 32.24
C LYS A 132 20.06 28.63 32.02
N TYR A 133 20.77 28.34 30.92
CA TYR A 133 22.01 29.03 30.59
C TYR A 133 21.79 30.54 30.39
N THR A 134 20.68 30.91 29.76
CA THR A 134 20.32 32.32 29.53
C THR A 134 20.01 33.02 30.85
N ASP A 135 19.25 32.38 31.74
CA ASP A 135 18.90 32.92 33.06
C ASP A 135 20.14 33.09 33.94
N GLU A 136 21.05 32.10 33.95
CA GLU A 136 22.32 32.16 34.66
C GLU A 136 23.22 33.29 34.14
N MET A 137 23.30 33.47 32.82
CA MET A 137 24.03 34.57 32.21
C MET A 137 23.43 35.93 32.57
N ALA A 138 22.10 36.09 32.49
CA ALA A 138 21.41 37.31 32.87
C ALA A 138 21.64 37.68 34.34
N LEU A 139 21.57 36.70 35.24
CA LEU A 139 21.87 36.90 36.67
C LEU A 139 23.33 37.34 36.86
N SER A 140 24.29 36.70 36.18
CA SER A 140 25.71 37.06 36.28
C SER A 140 25.99 38.50 35.83
N ILE A 141 25.34 38.95 34.74
CA ILE A 141 25.45 40.32 34.23
C ILE A 141 24.83 41.30 35.23
N HIS A 142 23.66 40.97 35.78
CA HIS A 142 22.98 41.81 36.75
C HIS A 142 23.82 42.02 38.02
N LEU A 143 24.40 40.95 38.58
CA LEU A 143 25.28 41.02 39.75
C LEU A 143 26.52 41.86 39.48
N ARG A 144 27.17 41.69 38.31
CA ARG A 144 28.30 42.54 37.92
C ARG A 144 27.91 44.01 37.84
N HIS A 145 26.74 44.31 37.27
CA HIS A 145 26.26 45.69 37.16
C HIS A 145 25.98 46.31 38.54
N GLN A 146 25.37 45.56 39.45
CA GLN A 146 25.14 46.01 40.83
C GLN A 146 26.45 46.29 41.57
N LEU A 147 27.45 45.41 41.45
CA LEU A 147 28.77 45.61 42.06
C LEU A 147 29.47 46.87 41.52
N ALA A 148 29.42 47.10 40.20
CA ALA A 148 29.99 48.29 39.59
C ALA A 148 29.30 49.58 40.08
N GLN A 149 27.97 49.57 40.22
CA GLN A 149 27.22 50.71 40.76
C GLN A 149 27.53 50.98 42.25
N ALA A 150 27.74 49.93 43.05
CA ALA A 150 28.12 50.07 44.45
C ALA A 150 29.53 50.67 44.61
N GLN A 151 30.47 50.30 43.74
CA GLN A 151 31.82 50.85 43.72
C GLN A 151 31.87 52.32 43.27
N ALA A 152 30.96 52.76 42.40
CA ALA A 152 30.88 54.15 41.95
C ALA A 152 30.21 55.10 42.95
N ARG A 153 29.57 54.58 44.00
CA ARG A 153 28.89 55.36 45.05
C ARG A 153 29.72 55.57 46.33
N ASN A 154 30.85 54.87 46.47
CA ASN A 154 31.85 55.08 47.51
C ASN A 154 33.01 55.91 46.97
#